data_AF-A0A346QZD1-F1
#
_entry.id   AF-A0A346QZD1-F1
#
_cell.length_a   1.000
_cell.length_b   1.000
_cell.length_c   1.000
_cell.angle_alpha   90.00
_cell.angle_beta   90.00
_cell.angle_gamma   90.00
#
_symmetry.space_group_name_H-M   'P 1'
#
loop_
_entity.id
_entity.type
_entity.pdbx_description
1 polymer ?
#
loop_
_entity_poly.entity_id
_entity_poly.type
_entity_poly.pdbx_seq_one_letter_code
_entity_poly.pdbx_strand_id
1 'polypeptide(L)'
;MHRQFADLRARFLARKYRTERGHEFACYGFSRRLGTMVRAIDVVFEKLPPELDTIPDRDTVVDATLMIQAFVLNAFGCLDNLAWIWVCEKPVLNARGKELGPLEVGLGPKRRDVRASFSKEFVAYLEKRQDWVDKHLKGFRDSLAHRIPLYIPPYIVSPRLSKSTTSSKKPVEMPSESLTWGSTTSCRPSSADWASGGLG
;
A
#
# COMPACT_ATOMS: atom_id res chain seq x y z
N MET A 1 17.20 -7.19 5.42
CA MET A 1 16.19 -6.10 5.51
C MET A 1 16.46 -5.15 6.68
N HIS A 2 16.54 -5.65 7.93
CA HIS A 2 16.70 -4.80 9.13
C HIS A 2 17.92 -3.87 9.12
N ARG A 3 19.05 -4.32 8.56
CA ARG A 3 20.25 -3.46 8.46
C ARG A 3 20.04 -2.25 7.54
N GLN A 4 19.55 -2.47 6.32
CA GLN A 4 19.25 -1.40 5.38
C GLN A 4 18.25 -0.39 5.96
N PHE A 5 17.27 -0.91 6.70
CA PHE A 5 16.31 -0.10 7.43
C PHE A 5 16.97 0.76 8.52
N ALA A 6 17.76 0.12 9.39
CA ALA A 6 18.44 0.81 10.49
C ALA A 6 19.39 1.89 9.95
N ASP A 7 20.12 1.59 8.88
CA ASP A 7 21.01 2.53 8.21
C ASP A 7 20.24 3.73 7.64
N LEU A 8 19.10 3.50 6.96
CA LEU A 8 18.25 4.57 6.45
C LEU A 8 17.70 5.44 7.58
N ARG A 9 17.16 4.81 8.63
CA ARG A 9 16.60 5.52 9.79
C ARG A 9 17.68 6.35 10.50
N ALA A 10 18.86 5.80 10.70
CA ALA A 10 19.99 6.48 11.33
C ALA A 10 20.40 7.74 10.57
N ARG A 11 20.38 7.71 9.22
CA ARG A 11 20.69 8.90 8.39
C ARG A 11 19.72 10.05 8.61
N PHE A 12 18.43 9.75 8.83
CA PHE A 12 17.44 10.79 9.13
C PHE A 12 17.58 11.29 10.56
N LEU A 13 17.78 10.41 11.54
CA LEU A 13 17.95 10.82 12.94
C LEU A 13 19.23 11.62 13.19
N ALA A 14 20.33 11.30 12.50
CA ALA A 14 21.60 11.98 12.67
C ALA A 14 21.72 13.29 11.86
N ARG A 15 20.80 13.56 10.95
CA ARG A 15 20.84 14.75 10.11
C ARG A 15 20.55 15.99 10.95
N LYS A 16 21.37 17.05 10.76
CA LYS A 16 21.04 18.38 11.27
C LYS A 16 20.03 19.05 10.33
N TYR A 17 18.83 19.29 10.84
CA TYR A 17 17.76 19.99 10.13
C TYR A 17 17.87 21.50 10.33
N ARG A 18 17.45 22.26 9.32
CA ARG A 18 17.42 23.74 9.34
C ARG A 18 16.24 24.27 10.14
N THR A 19 15.16 23.50 10.19
CA THR A 19 13.91 23.89 10.85
C THR A 19 13.50 22.85 11.89
N GLU A 20 12.84 23.31 12.96
CA GLU A 20 12.27 22.43 13.99
C GLU A 20 11.19 21.52 13.39
N ARG A 21 10.34 22.07 12.52
CA ARG A 21 9.30 21.32 11.83
C ARG A 21 9.86 20.23 10.90
N GLY A 22 10.96 20.52 10.19
CA GLY A 22 11.68 19.54 9.38
C GLY A 22 12.24 18.39 10.24
N HIS A 23 12.81 18.73 11.40
CA HIS A 23 13.27 17.75 12.39
C HIS A 23 12.11 16.89 12.92
N GLU A 24 10.96 17.49 13.25
CA GLU A 24 9.79 16.79 13.76
C GLU A 24 9.27 15.75 12.74
N PHE A 25 9.07 16.17 11.49
CA PHE A 25 8.62 15.26 10.44
C PHE A 25 9.63 14.15 10.15
N ALA A 26 10.93 14.40 10.29
CA ALA A 26 11.95 13.39 10.09
C ALA A 26 12.04 12.39 11.25
N CYS A 27 12.17 12.88 12.47
CA CYS A 27 12.46 12.05 13.65
C CYS A 27 11.21 11.38 14.21
N TYR A 28 10.08 12.07 14.21
CA TYR A 28 8.84 11.57 14.81
C TYR A 28 7.81 11.12 13.78
N GLY A 29 7.84 11.68 12.57
CA GLY A 29 7.03 11.20 11.45
C GLY A 29 7.70 10.01 10.75
N PHE A 30 8.57 10.32 9.78
CA PHE A 30 9.18 9.37 8.87
C PHE A 30 9.89 8.22 9.61
N SER A 31 10.78 8.53 10.56
CA SER A 31 11.60 7.50 11.24
C SER A 31 10.79 6.53 12.09
N ARG A 32 9.69 6.97 12.71
CA ARG A 32 8.81 6.09 13.50
C ARG A 32 7.96 5.20 12.59
N ARG A 33 7.37 5.76 11.53
CA ARG A 33 6.59 5.01 10.54
C ARG A 33 7.40 3.92 9.86
N LEU A 34 8.65 4.25 9.54
CA LEU A 34 9.67 3.33 9.10
C LEU A 34 9.75 2.11 10.06
N GLY A 35 9.84 2.34 11.36
CA GLY A 35 9.92 1.27 12.36
C GLY A 35 8.69 0.38 12.37
N THR A 36 7.51 0.99 12.28
CA THR A 36 6.24 0.27 12.18
C THR A 36 6.16 -0.60 10.93
N MET A 37 6.65 -0.12 9.78
CA MET A 37 6.65 -0.91 8.55
C MET A 37 7.50 -2.17 8.67
N VAL A 38 8.68 -2.07 9.28
CA VAL A 38 9.53 -3.25 9.52
C VAL A 38 8.85 -4.24 10.44
N ARG A 39 8.30 -3.77 11.58
CA ARG A 39 7.61 -4.66 12.51
C ARG A 39 6.40 -5.34 11.86
N ALA A 40 5.64 -4.59 11.04
CA ALA A 40 4.50 -5.15 10.32
C ALA A 40 4.94 -6.28 9.38
N ILE A 41 6.05 -6.13 8.66
CA ILE A 41 6.59 -7.21 7.81
C ILE A 41 6.98 -8.41 8.67
N ASP A 42 7.75 -8.19 9.75
CA ASP A 42 8.21 -9.29 10.62
C ASP A 42 7.03 -10.09 11.18
N VAL A 43 5.99 -9.43 11.67
CA VAL A 43 4.81 -10.10 12.22
C VAL A 43 4.04 -10.87 11.15
N VAL A 44 3.93 -10.34 9.93
CA VAL A 44 3.23 -11.06 8.84
C VAL A 44 3.96 -12.36 8.51
N PHE A 45 5.28 -12.34 8.37
CA PHE A 45 6.06 -13.55 8.08
C PHE A 45 6.17 -14.50 9.28
N GLU A 46 6.08 -13.99 10.51
CA GLU A 46 6.00 -14.81 11.73
C GLU A 46 4.67 -15.56 11.80
N LYS A 47 3.56 -14.89 11.49
CA LYS A 47 2.20 -15.45 11.57
C LYS A 47 1.81 -16.29 10.36
N LEU A 48 2.24 -15.87 9.17
CA LEU A 48 1.92 -16.50 7.89
C LEU A 48 3.21 -16.75 7.09
N PRO A 49 4.09 -17.65 7.55
CA PRO A 49 5.31 -17.98 6.81
C PRO A 49 4.95 -18.63 5.47
N PRO A 50 5.72 -18.40 4.40
CA PRO A 50 5.43 -18.97 3.08
C PRO A 50 5.51 -20.50 3.05
N GLU A 51 6.20 -21.11 4.00
CA GLU A 51 6.29 -22.55 4.18
C GLU A 51 5.08 -23.16 4.94
N LEU A 52 4.13 -22.32 5.39
CA LEU A 52 2.95 -22.80 6.11
C LEU A 52 2.08 -23.69 5.21
N ASP A 53 1.96 -24.97 5.58
CA ASP A 53 1.22 -25.99 4.85
C ASP A 53 -0.18 -26.27 5.41
N THR A 54 -0.48 -25.72 6.60
CA THR A 54 -1.79 -25.81 7.24
C THR A 54 -2.63 -24.55 7.03
N ILE A 55 -3.96 -24.70 7.08
CA ILE A 55 -4.87 -23.55 7.11
C ILE A 55 -4.67 -22.79 8.44
N PRO A 56 -4.25 -21.51 8.42
CA PRO A 56 -4.07 -20.73 9.64
C PRO A 56 -5.40 -20.50 10.35
N ASP A 57 -5.36 -20.37 11.68
CA ASP A 57 -6.54 -20.00 12.44
C ASP A 57 -7.00 -18.58 12.09
N ARG A 58 -8.27 -18.31 12.36
CA ARG A 58 -8.92 -17.05 11.98
C ARG A 58 -8.22 -15.83 12.59
N ASP A 59 -7.82 -15.90 13.85
CA ASP A 59 -7.27 -14.75 14.57
C ASP A 59 -5.85 -14.43 14.05
N THR A 60 -5.07 -15.45 13.72
CA THR A 60 -3.79 -15.30 13.01
C THR A 60 -3.95 -14.56 11.68
N VAL A 61 -4.98 -14.92 10.88
CA VAL A 61 -5.26 -14.24 9.60
C VAL A 61 -5.70 -12.79 9.82
N VAL A 62 -6.52 -12.53 10.84
CA VAL A 62 -6.96 -11.16 11.19
C VAL A 62 -5.77 -10.32 11.64
N ASP A 63 -4.91 -10.83 12.51
CA ASP A 63 -3.73 -10.11 12.98
C ASP A 63 -2.75 -9.79 11.84
N ALA A 64 -2.48 -10.76 10.97
CA ALA A 64 -1.64 -10.54 9.81
C ALA A 64 -2.25 -9.50 8.86
N THR A 65 -3.58 -9.54 8.70
CA THR A 65 -4.32 -8.52 7.94
C THR A 65 -4.11 -7.13 8.54
N LEU A 66 -4.27 -6.96 9.86
CA LEU A 66 -4.06 -5.68 10.53
C LEU A 66 -2.63 -5.14 10.33
N MET A 67 -1.63 -6.03 10.33
CA MET A 67 -0.24 -5.64 10.05
C MET A 67 -0.04 -5.19 8.60
N ILE A 68 -0.65 -5.86 7.61
CA ILE A 68 -0.61 -5.42 6.21
C ILE A 68 -1.26 -4.03 6.06
N GLN A 69 -2.40 -3.80 6.70
CA GLN A 69 -3.06 -2.49 6.71
C GLN A 69 -2.16 -1.42 7.34
N ALA A 70 -1.54 -1.73 8.48
CA ALA A 70 -0.61 -0.84 9.17
C ALA A 70 0.60 -0.51 8.27
N PHE A 71 1.14 -1.50 7.56
CA PHE A 71 2.23 -1.29 6.61
C PHE A 71 1.84 -0.28 5.52
N VAL A 72 0.70 -0.46 4.87
CA VAL A 72 0.24 0.39 3.76
C VAL A 72 0.01 1.84 4.23
N LEU A 73 -0.67 2.05 5.36
CA LEU A 73 -0.89 3.38 5.90
C LEU A 73 0.42 4.08 6.26
N ASN A 74 1.37 3.35 6.85
CA ASN A 74 2.67 3.93 7.21
C ASN A 74 3.54 4.19 5.98
N ALA A 75 3.46 3.37 4.94
CA ALA A 75 4.14 3.62 3.67
C ALA A 75 3.62 4.91 3.00
N PHE A 76 2.29 5.12 2.97
CA PHE A 76 1.71 6.37 2.49
C PHE A 76 2.16 7.57 3.34
N GLY A 77 2.06 7.45 4.67
CA GLY A 77 2.49 8.51 5.60
C GLY A 77 3.99 8.85 5.48
N CYS A 78 4.84 7.88 5.14
CA CYS A 78 6.25 8.14 4.86
C CYS A 78 6.44 9.07 3.66
N LEU A 79 5.69 8.87 2.57
CA LEU A 79 5.79 9.75 1.38
C LEU A 79 5.35 11.17 1.70
N ASP A 80 4.28 11.34 2.48
CA ASP A 80 3.83 12.66 2.94
C ASP A 80 4.85 13.32 3.87
N ASN A 81 5.42 12.56 4.83
CA ASN A 81 6.46 13.10 5.70
C ASN A 81 7.71 13.49 4.92
N LEU A 82 8.10 12.75 3.89
CA LEU A 82 9.22 13.12 3.01
C LEU A 82 8.94 14.43 2.26
N ALA A 83 7.72 14.63 1.75
CA ALA A 83 7.35 15.90 1.11
C ALA A 83 7.45 17.08 2.08
N TRP A 84 6.97 16.89 3.31
CA TRP A 84 7.05 17.91 4.34
C TRP A 84 8.47 18.22 4.78
N ILE A 85 9.31 17.19 5.00
CA ILE A 85 10.73 17.38 5.29
C ILE A 85 11.37 18.24 4.19
N TRP A 86 11.07 17.96 2.93
CA TRP A 86 11.63 18.73 1.82
C TRP A 86 11.17 20.20 1.82
N VAL A 87 9.86 20.45 1.96
CA VAL A 87 9.29 21.81 1.95
C VAL A 87 9.69 22.62 3.19
N CYS A 88 9.94 21.97 4.33
CA CYS A 88 10.46 22.66 5.50
C CYS A 88 11.96 23.01 5.36
N GLU A 89 12.73 22.15 4.70
CA GLU A 89 14.19 22.33 4.59
C GLU A 89 14.63 23.16 3.37
N LYS A 90 13.71 23.42 2.44
CA LYS A 90 13.90 24.30 1.28
C LYS A 90 12.77 25.33 1.16
N PRO A 91 13.06 26.58 0.75
CA PRO A 91 12.04 27.62 0.56
C PRO A 91 11.22 27.37 -0.71
N VAL A 92 10.35 26.36 -0.69
CA VAL A 92 9.43 26.08 -1.79
C VAL A 92 8.21 26.97 -1.64
N LEU A 93 8.01 27.84 -2.62
CA LEU A 93 6.90 28.79 -2.67
C LEU A 93 5.96 28.43 -3.82
N ASN A 94 4.68 28.78 -3.69
CA ASN A 94 3.73 28.68 -4.80
C ASN A 94 3.97 29.79 -5.83
N ALA A 95 3.23 29.74 -6.93
CA ALA A 95 3.27 30.75 -8.01
C ALA A 95 3.02 32.20 -7.55
N ARG A 96 2.46 32.40 -6.34
CA ARG A 96 2.20 33.72 -5.74
C ARG A 96 3.28 34.13 -4.73
N GLY A 97 4.38 33.38 -4.64
CA GLY A 97 5.47 33.66 -3.70
C GLY A 97 5.14 33.39 -2.23
N LYS A 98 4.08 32.61 -1.94
CA LYS A 98 3.69 32.26 -0.57
C LYS A 98 4.09 30.82 -0.25
N GLU A 99 4.24 30.55 1.05
CA GLU A 99 4.42 29.19 1.56
C GLU A 99 3.27 28.27 1.12
N LEU A 100 3.60 26.99 0.93
CA LEU A 100 2.63 25.98 0.53
C LEU A 100 1.69 25.62 1.68
N GLY A 101 0.39 25.64 1.42
CA GLY A 101 -0.62 25.14 2.35
C GLY A 101 -0.58 23.61 2.50
N PRO A 102 -1.22 23.04 3.54
CA PRO A 102 -1.16 21.61 3.79
C PRO A 102 -1.68 20.73 2.64
N LEU A 103 -2.68 21.22 1.91
CA LEU A 103 -3.25 20.54 0.75
C LEU A 103 -2.41 20.71 -0.52
N GLU A 104 -1.32 21.48 -0.48
CA GLU A 104 -0.42 21.73 -1.62
C GLU A 104 0.89 20.95 -1.50
N VAL A 105 1.17 20.37 -0.33
CA VAL A 105 2.37 19.56 -0.08
C VAL A 105 2.11 18.09 -0.45
N GLY A 106 3.11 17.47 -1.10
CA GLY A 106 3.10 16.06 -1.46
C GLY A 106 4.02 15.77 -2.65
N LEU A 107 4.26 14.49 -2.93
CA LEU A 107 5.14 14.05 -4.04
C LEU A 107 4.38 13.75 -5.35
N GLY A 108 3.04 13.75 -5.30
CA GLY A 108 2.19 13.43 -6.44
C GLY A 108 2.27 14.46 -7.59
N PRO A 109 1.83 14.10 -8.80
CA PRO A 109 2.03 14.89 -10.03
C PRO A 109 1.24 16.20 -10.00
N LYS A 110 0.17 16.25 -9.20
CA LYS A 110 -0.62 17.47 -8.96
C LYS A 110 0.11 18.50 -8.09
N ARG A 111 1.19 18.12 -7.40
CA ARG A 111 1.97 19.00 -6.50
C ARG A 111 3.10 19.68 -7.28
N ARG A 112 2.69 20.55 -8.21
CA ARG A 112 3.59 21.14 -9.22
C ARG A 112 4.72 21.96 -8.58
N ASP A 113 4.41 22.78 -7.58
CA ASP A 113 5.41 23.63 -6.92
C ASP A 113 6.47 22.79 -6.19
N VAL A 114 6.06 21.74 -5.48
CA VAL A 114 6.98 20.79 -4.84
C VAL A 114 7.84 20.09 -5.90
N ARG A 115 7.24 19.56 -6.97
CA ARG A 115 7.99 18.84 -8.01
C ARG A 115 8.93 19.73 -8.81
N ALA A 116 8.58 20.99 -9.05
CA ALA A 116 9.43 21.97 -9.71
C ALA A 116 10.70 22.29 -8.91
N SER A 117 10.69 22.06 -7.59
CA SER A 117 11.86 22.28 -6.73
C SER A 117 12.86 21.11 -6.72
N PHE A 118 12.50 19.96 -7.32
CA PHE A 118 13.37 18.80 -7.44
C PHE A 118 14.27 18.87 -8.69
N SER A 119 15.31 18.04 -8.74
CA SER A 119 16.08 17.86 -9.97
C SER A 119 15.26 17.10 -11.02
N LYS A 120 15.60 17.28 -12.30
CA LYS A 120 14.90 16.60 -13.41
C LYS A 120 15.00 15.09 -13.29
N GLU A 121 16.15 14.58 -12.85
CA GLU A 121 16.41 13.15 -12.64
C GLU A 121 15.50 12.58 -11.56
N PHE A 122 15.30 13.33 -10.46
CA PHE A 122 14.41 12.89 -9.38
C PHE A 122 12.93 12.95 -9.79
N VAL A 123 12.52 13.97 -10.56
CA VAL A 123 11.16 14.02 -11.12
C VAL A 123 10.91 12.81 -12.02
N ALA A 124 11.84 12.47 -12.93
CA ALA A 124 11.73 11.30 -13.78
C ALA A 124 11.69 9.98 -12.97
N TYR A 125 12.44 9.91 -11.86
CA TYR A 125 12.39 8.78 -10.93
C TYR A 125 11.00 8.61 -10.28
N LEU A 126 10.36 9.72 -9.89
CA LEU A 126 9.00 9.72 -9.35
C LEU A 126 7.97 9.33 -10.40
N GLU A 127 8.10 9.83 -11.63
CA GLU A 127 7.20 9.49 -12.75
C GLU A 127 7.19 7.98 -13.04
N LYS A 128 8.37 7.34 -13.04
CA LYS A 128 8.49 5.89 -13.20
C LYS A 128 7.77 5.06 -12.13
N ARG A 129 7.44 5.67 -10.98
CA ARG A 129 6.74 5.03 -9.85
C ARG A 129 5.32 5.51 -9.67
N GLN A 130 4.86 6.44 -10.52
CA GLN A 130 3.58 7.10 -10.33
C GLN A 130 2.42 6.11 -10.39
N ASP A 131 2.47 5.19 -11.34
CA ASP A 131 1.50 4.11 -11.47
C ASP A 131 1.40 3.26 -10.20
N TRP A 132 2.55 2.93 -9.60
CA TRP A 132 2.57 2.16 -8.37
C TRP A 132 1.99 2.95 -7.18
N VAL A 133 2.35 4.23 -7.05
CA VAL A 133 1.85 5.10 -5.98
C VAL A 133 0.34 5.32 -6.12
N ASP A 134 -0.15 5.63 -7.32
CA ASP A 134 -1.56 5.98 -7.52
C ASP A 134 -2.46 4.74 -7.51
N LYS A 135 -2.09 3.68 -8.22
CA LYS A 135 -2.95 2.48 -8.35
C LYS A 135 -2.90 1.62 -7.09
N HIS A 136 -1.73 1.41 -6.51
CA HIS A 136 -1.58 0.54 -5.36
C HIS A 136 -1.65 1.33 -4.07
N LEU A 137 -0.69 2.22 -3.81
CA LEU A 137 -0.56 2.80 -2.48
C LEU A 137 -1.73 3.72 -2.10
N LYS A 138 -2.10 4.64 -2.99
CA LYS A 138 -3.24 5.54 -2.78
C LYS A 138 -4.57 4.81 -2.88
N GLY A 139 -4.71 3.90 -3.86
CA GLY A 139 -5.89 3.05 -3.97
C GLY A 139 -6.18 2.27 -2.70
N PHE A 140 -5.16 1.65 -2.11
CA PHE A 140 -5.29 0.93 -0.85
C PHE A 140 -5.57 1.86 0.34
N ARG A 141 -4.90 3.01 0.45
CA ARG A 141 -5.20 4.01 1.48
C ARG A 141 -6.67 4.45 1.41
N ASP A 142 -7.13 4.81 0.23
CA ASP A 142 -8.51 5.28 0.01
C ASP A 142 -9.52 4.19 0.34
N SER A 143 -9.21 2.94 -0.01
CA SER A 143 -10.05 1.79 0.35
C SER A 143 -10.06 1.54 1.86
N LEU A 144 -8.91 1.65 2.54
CA LEU A 144 -8.81 1.51 4.00
C LEU A 144 -9.58 2.61 4.74
N ALA A 145 -9.53 3.84 4.26
CA ALA A 145 -10.15 4.98 4.92
C ALA A 145 -11.64 5.14 4.60
N HIS A 146 -12.08 4.70 3.42
CA HIS A 146 -13.40 5.08 2.90
C HIS A 146 -14.19 3.93 2.24
N ARG A 147 -13.59 2.75 2.03
CA ARG A 147 -14.26 1.61 1.38
C ARG A 147 -14.00 0.30 2.14
N ILE A 148 -13.63 -0.75 1.41
CA ILE A 148 -13.38 -2.08 1.96
C ILE A 148 -11.90 -2.14 2.38
N PRO A 149 -11.60 -2.40 3.67
CA PRO A 149 -10.23 -2.58 4.13
C PRO A 149 -9.54 -3.74 3.41
N LEU A 150 -8.21 -3.67 3.32
CA LEU A 150 -7.42 -4.80 2.84
C LEU A 150 -7.66 -6.01 3.75
N TYR A 151 -7.89 -7.17 3.14
CA TYR A 151 -8.06 -8.42 3.88
C TYR A 151 -7.36 -9.55 3.16
N ILE A 152 -6.89 -10.52 3.94
CA ILE A 152 -6.45 -11.81 3.41
C ILE A 152 -7.73 -12.64 3.18
N PRO A 153 -8.01 -13.09 1.94
CA PRO A 153 -9.19 -13.90 1.67
C PRO A 153 -9.20 -15.18 2.51
N PRO A 154 -10.36 -15.60 3.03
CA PRO A 154 -10.45 -16.89 3.72
C PRO A 154 -10.10 -18.02 2.75
N TYR A 155 -9.44 -19.05 3.26
CA TYR A 155 -9.09 -20.23 2.46
C TYR A 155 -10.36 -20.86 1.89
N ILE A 156 -10.53 -20.83 0.57
CA ILE A 156 -11.65 -21.51 -0.11
C ILE A 156 -11.24 -22.95 -0.35
N VAL A 157 -11.71 -23.88 0.48
CA VAL A 157 -11.64 -25.30 0.16
C VAL A 157 -12.57 -25.53 -1.04
N SER A 158 -12.01 -25.84 -2.19
CA SER A 158 -12.82 -26.29 -3.33
C SER A 158 -13.59 -27.55 -2.91
N PRO A 159 -14.89 -27.72 -3.23
CA PRO A 159 -15.69 -28.88 -2.82
C PRO A 159 -15.10 -30.24 -3.22
N ARG A 160 -14.14 -30.24 -4.14
CA ARG A 160 -13.40 -31.42 -4.61
C ARG A 160 -12.38 -31.95 -3.57
N LEU A 161 -11.95 -31.14 -2.60
CA LEU A 161 -10.96 -31.47 -1.56
C LEU A 161 -11.57 -31.75 -0.18
N SER A 162 -12.88 -31.53 0.02
CA SER A 162 -13.55 -31.81 1.30
C SER A 162 -13.88 -33.29 1.55
N LYS A 163 -13.48 -34.18 0.63
CA LYS A 163 -13.70 -35.63 0.74
C LYS A 163 -12.38 -36.40 0.79
N SER A 164 -11.61 -36.29 1.87
CA SER A 164 -10.72 -37.38 2.31
C SER A 164 -10.12 -37.13 3.69
N THR A 165 -10.86 -37.51 4.74
CA THR A 165 -10.26 -38.03 5.97
C THR A 165 -11.04 -39.25 6.43
N THR A 166 -11.02 -40.30 5.58
CA THR A 166 -11.09 -41.67 6.08
C THR A 166 -10.32 -42.56 5.11
N SER A 167 -9.20 -43.09 5.59
CA SER A 167 -8.43 -44.25 5.13
C SER A 167 -8.73 -44.82 3.73
N SER A 168 -7.76 -44.78 2.81
CA SER A 168 -7.04 -45.98 2.33
C SER A 168 -6.16 -45.66 1.10
N LYS A 169 -4.97 -46.27 1.07
CA LYS A 169 -3.92 -46.13 0.05
C LYS A 169 -4.40 -46.58 -1.34
N LYS A 170 -4.13 -45.79 -2.39
CA LYS A 170 -3.63 -46.25 -3.72
C LYS A 170 -2.93 -45.10 -4.47
N PRO A 171 -1.84 -45.35 -5.21
CA PRO A 171 -1.20 -44.34 -6.05
C PRO A 171 -1.97 -44.19 -7.37
N VAL A 172 -2.18 -42.95 -7.82
CA VAL A 172 -2.85 -42.65 -9.10
C VAL A 172 -1.83 -42.01 -10.05
N GLU A 173 -1.61 -42.66 -11.18
CA GLU A 173 -0.86 -42.13 -12.33
C GLU A 173 -1.52 -40.87 -12.89
N MET A 174 -0.70 -39.89 -13.28
CA MET A 174 -1.14 -38.63 -13.88
C MET A 174 -1.29 -38.78 -15.40
N PRO A 175 -2.46 -38.49 -16.00
CA PRO A 175 -2.52 -38.24 -17.43
C PRO A 175 -2.05 -36.81 -17.72
N SER A 176 -1.14 -36.69 -18.69
CA SER A 176 -0.67 -35.44 -19.26
C SER A 176 -1.76 -34.81 -20.12
N GLU A 177 -2.26 -33.63 -19.78
CA GLU A 177 -2.93 -32.77 -20.76
C GLU A 177 -2.83 -31.28 -20.39
N SER A 178 -2.47 -30.51 -21.42
CA SER A 178 -2.03 -29.12 -21.41
C SER A 178 -3.19 -28.12 -21.23
N LEU A 179 -3.07 -27.21 -20.26
CA LEU A 179 -3.99 -26.08 -20.06
C LEU A 179 -3.64 -24.90 -20.99
N THR A 180 -4.42 -24.73 -22.06
CA THR A 180 -4.49 -23.48 -22.84
C THR A 180 -5.55 -22.56 -22.23
N TRP A 181 -5.16 -21.34 -21.84
CA TRP A 181 -6.09 -20.31 -21.36
C TRP A 181 -6.83 -19.65 -22.54
N GLY A 182 -8.09 -20.03 -22.74
CA GLY A 182 -9.01 -19.43 -23.70
C GLY A 182 -9.90 -18.36 -23.05
N SER A 183 -9.94 -17.20 -23.69
CA SER A 183 -10.75 -16.00 -23.44
C SER A 183 -12.26 -16.17 -23.63
N THR A 184 -13.09 -15.51 -22.81
CA THR A 184 -14.44 -15.01 -23.15
C THR A 184 -14.97 -14.02 -22.08
N THR A 185 -15.07 -12.72 -22.40
CA THR A 185 -16.24 -11.91 -22.82
C THR A 185 -17.24 -11.46 -21.72
N SER A 186 -17.17 -10.16 -21.40
CA SER A 186 -18.25 -9.15 -21.34
C SER A 186 -19.66 -9.56 -20.87
N CYS A 187 -20.09 -8.99 -19.73
CA CYS A 187 -21.50 -8.68 -19.46
C CYS A 187 -21.66 -7.22 -18.98
N ARG A 188 -22.33 -6.39 -19.79
CA ARG A 188 -22.99 -5.13 -19.38
C ARG A 188 -24.46 -5.43 -19.09
N PRO A 189 -25.11 -4.76 -18.11
CA PRO A 189 -26.56 -4.60 -18.11
C PRO A 189 -26.97 -3.30 -18.83
N SER A 190 -28.06 -3.42 -19.58
CA SER A 190 -28.73 -2.40 -20.38
C SER A 190 -29.51 -1.40 -19.52
N SER A 191 -29.54 -0.15 -19.96
CA SER A 191 -30.37 0.96 -19.52
C SER A 191 -31.79 0.88 -20.09
N ALA A 192 -32.83 0.97 -19.25
CA ALA A 192 -34.10 1.65 -19.50
C ALA A 192 -35.01 1.47 -18.27
N ASP A 193 -35.37 2.58 -17.62
CA ASP A 193 -36.70 2.88 -17.08
C ASP A 193 -36.61 4.21 -16.33
N TRP A 194 -36.96 5.29 -17.04
CA TRP A 194 -37.17 6.61 -16.47
C TRP A 194 -38.63 7.03 -16.70
N ALA A 195 -39.18 7.61 -15.63
CA ALA A 195 -40.24 8.62 -15.55
C ALA A 195 -41.71 8.19 -15.69
N SER A 196 -42.48 8.44 -14.61
CA SER A 196 -43.79 9.13 -14.62
C SER A 196 -44.29 9.46 -13.20
N GLY A 197 -44.61 10.74 -12.95
CA GLY A 197 -45.51 11.24 -11.90
C GLY A 197 -44.83 11.68 -10.60
N GLY A 198 -45.00 12.88 -10.05
CA GLY A 198 -45.95 13.96 -10.30
C GLY A 198 -46.11 14.76 -8.99
N LEU A 199 -46.25 16.08 -9.11
CA LEU A 199 -46.30 17.10 -8.06
C LEU A 199 -47.34 16.85 -6.95
N GLY A 200 -47.01 17.35 -5.75
CA GLY A 200 -47.89 17.52 -4.59
C GLY A 200 -47.12 18.13 -3.43
#